data_AF-A0A1H1UZE2-F1
#
_entry.id   AF-A0A1H1UZE2-F1
#
_cell.length_a   1.000
_cell.length_b   1.000
_cell.length_c   1.000
_cell.angle_alpha   90.00
_cell.angle_beta   90.00
_cell.angle_gamma   90.00
#
_symmetry.space_group_name_H-M   'P 1'
#
loop_
_entity.id
_entity.type
_entity.pdbx_description
1 polymer ?
#
loop_
_entity_poly.entity_id
_entity_poly.type
_entity_poly.pdbx_seq_one_letter_code
_entity_poly.pdbx_strand_id
1 'polypeptide(L)'
;MSDAPADPAPEPRDASEVGPEASRAAWAEAARPVLLEAAGRYRATVTYKQLSTAVQAATGITTARPVAQWIGGVLDVVTQESHARDEPLLSSLCVSIQGSVGEGYAESVERARGVRPEDPDGHAAEERLACYRHWEAVGLPRDGGTPLRTAHFKPARKAPAAKPAAAKRAPARVPGSSAPPRKVAPSKTAAPAPEEKPIRLCPNCFTAVPATGICDYCD
;
A
#
# COMPACT_ATOMS: atom_id res chain seq x y z
N MET A 1 20.19 14.38 24.17
CA MET A 1 19.34 13.69 23.18
C MET A 1 18.73 12.52 23.90
N SER A 2 17.51 12.72 24.41
CA SER A 2 16.80 11.69 25.18
C SER A 2 16.20 10.70 24.20
N ASP A 3 16.69 9.46 24.26
CA ASP A 3 16.12 8.31 23.57
C ASP A 3 14.83 7.94 24.32
N ALA A 4 13.69 8.39 23.82
CA ALA A 4 12.40 7.96 24.34
C ALA A 4 12.15 6.52 23.84
N PRO A 5 11.83 5.57 24.72
CA PRO A 5 11.50 4.22 24.29
C PRO A 5 10.28 4.29 23.37
N ALA A 6 10.39 3.67 22.18
CA ALA A 6 9.25 3.49 21.30
C ALA A 6 8.13 2.79 22.09
N ASP A 7 6.95 3.41 22.14
CA ASP A 7 5.77 2.78 22.74
C ASP A 7 5.59 1.38 22.14
N PRO A 8 5.30 0.37 22.97
CA PRO A 8 5.03 -0.96 22.46
C PRO A 8 3.87 -0.87 21.45
N ALA A 9 4.03 -1.56 20.32
CA ALA A 9 3.00 -1.57 19.29
C ALA A 9 1.65 -1.96 19.93
N PRO A 10 0.56 -1.24 19.61
CA PRO A 10 -0.75 -1.50 20.21
C PRO A 10 -1.17 -2.95 19.96
N GLU A 11 -1.81 -3.58 20.94
CA GLU A 11 -2.32 -4.94 20.77
C GLU A 11 -3.31 -5.00 19.59
N PRO A 12 -3.18 -6.00 18.69
CA PRO A 12 -4.06 -6.11 17.54
C PRO A 12 -5.51 -6.31 17.97
N ARG A 13 -6.42 -5.48 17.44
CA ARG A 13 -7.88 -5.60 17.61
C ARG A 13 -8.56 -5.65 16.25
N ASP A 14 -9.63 -6.43 16.11
CA ASP A 14 -10.38 -6.44 14.87
C ASP A 14 -11.30 -5.21 14.76
N ALA A 15 -11.43 -4.64 13.57
CA ALA A 15 -12.27 -3.47 13.31
C ALA A 15 -13.75 -3.68 13.67
N SER A 16 -14.24 -4.92 13.69
CA SER A 16 -15.59 -5.25 14.14
C SER A 16 -15.79 -5.05 15.64
N GLU A 17 -14.74 -5.24 16.45
CA GLU A 17 -14.75 -5.01 17.90
C GLU A 17 -14.70 -3.50 18.22
N VAL A 18 -13.94 -2.74 17.43
CA VAL A 18 -13.79 -1.29 17.60
C VAL A 18 -14.99 -0.52 17.03
N GLY A 19 -15.66 -1.10 16.03
CA GLY A 19 -16.76 -0.48 15.31
C GLY A 19 -16.29 0.32 14.08
N PRO A 20 -17.14 0.47 13.06
CA PRO A 20 -16.73 0.99 11.75
C PRO A 20 -16.32 2.46 11.77
N GLU A 21 -17.03 3.31 12.52
CA GLU A 21 -16.77 4.75 12.57
C GLU A 21 -15.46 5.05 13.33
N ALA A 22 -15.29 4.45 14.51
CA ALA A 22 -14.07 4.60 15.30
C ALA A 22 -12.83 4.01 14.58
N SER A 23 -12.98 2.86 13.91
CA SER A 23 -11.90 2.29 13.09
C SER A 23 -11.50 3.23 11.95
N ARG A 24 -12.49 3.81 11.25
CA ARG A 24 -12.26 4.74 10.14
C ARG A 24 -11.56 6.01 10.61
N ALA A 25 -12.01 6.61 11.71
CA ALA A 25 -11.40 7.81 12.28
C ALA A 25 -9.94 7.54 12.70
N ALA A 26 -9.69 6.43 13.41
CA ALA A 26 -8.34 6.05 13.82
C ALA A 26 -7.42 5.80 12.61
N TRP A 27 -7.90 5.11 11.58
CA TRP A 27 -7.13 4.91 10.35
C TRP A 27 -6.89 6.20 9.57
N ALA A 28 -7.79 7.17 9.59
CA ALA A 28 -7.62 8.46 8.93
C ALA A 28 -6.55 9.31 9.62
N GLU A 29 -6.60 9.40 10.95
CA GLU A 29 -5.56 10.03 11.77
C GLU A 29 -4.18 9.41 11.49
N ALA A 30 -4.10 8.08 11.41
CA ALA A 30 -2.88 7.36 11.07
C ALA A 30 -2.48 7.48 9.59
N ALA A 31 -3.40 7.77 8.68
CA ALA A 31 -3.13 7.94 7.25
C ALA A 31 -2.37 9.25 6.98
N ARG A 32 -2.70 10.32 7.71
CA ARG A 32 -2.11 11.64 7.52
C ARG A 32 -0.56 11.64 7.54
N PRO A 33 0.14 11.11 8.55
CA PRO A 33 1.61 11.11 8.55
C PRO A 33 2.21 10.32 7.37
N VAL A 34 1.56 9.24 6.92
CA VAL A 34 2.00 8.45 5.76
C VAL A 34 1.90 9.27 4.47
N LEU A 35 0.81 10.02 4.31
CA LEU A 35 0.59 10.87 3.15
C LEU A 35 1.50 12.10 3.18
N LEU A 36 1.78 12.67 4.35
CA LEU A 36 2.77 13.75 4.50
C LEU A 36 4.18 13.30 4.14
N GLU A 37 4.56 12.06 4.47
CA GLU A 37 5.85 11.52 4.05
C GLU A 37 5.96 11.45 2.51
N ALA A 38 4.86 11.09 1.84
CA ALA A 38 4.79 11.11 0.38
C ALA A 38 4.79 12.55 -0.17
N ALA A 39 4.07 13.47 0.46
CA ALA A 39 4.04 14.88 0.10
C ALA A 39 5.44 15.54 0.20
N GLY A 40 6.29 15.07 1.11
CA GLY A 40 7.66 15.55 1.29
C GLY A 40 8.65 15.12 0.19
N ARG A 41 8.25 14.35 -0.82
CA ARG A 41 9.13 13.89 -1.91
C ARG A 41 8.47 14.10 -3.26
N TYR A 42 9.09 14.88 -4.14
CA TYR A 42 8.49 15.23 -5.42
C TYR A 42 8.21 13.96 -6.25
N ARG A 43 6.97 13.83 -6.75
CA ARG A 43 6.44 12.69 -7.50
C ARG A 43 6.26 11.39 -6.71
N ALA A 44 6.35 11.41 -5.38
CA ALA A 44 6.05 10.23 -4.58
C ALA A 44 4.54 10.05 -4.38
N THR A 45 4.06 8.82 -4.52
CA THR A 45 2.67 8.44 -4.25
C THR A 45 2.62 7.21 -3.36
N VAL A 46 1.45 6.97 -2.77
CA VAL A 46 1.18 5.80 -1.92
C VAL A 46 0.08 4.98 -2.58
N THR A 47 0.28 3.67 -2.73
CA THR A 47 -0.79 2.80 -3.21
C THR A 47 -1.80 2.50 -2.10
N TYR A 48 -3.05 2.15 -2.46
CA TYR A 48 -4.04 1.69 -1.48
C TYR A 48 -3.52 0.59 -0.55
N LYS A 49 -2.72 -0.35 -1.09
CA LYS A 49 -2.11 -1.43 -0.30
C LYS A 49 -1.07 -0.91 0.70
N GLN A 50 -0.25 0.05 0.30
CA GLN A 50 0.75 0.64 1.20
C GLN A 50 0.07 1.41 2.31
N LEU A 51 -0.90 2.27 1.96
CA LEU A 51 -1.65 3.04 2.96
C LEU A 51 -2.41 2.12 3.91
N SER A 52 -3.13 1.12 3.38
CA SER A 52 -3.91 0.20 4.20
C SER A 52 -3.04 -0.58 5.19
N THR A 53 -1.85 -1.01 4.75
CA THR A 53 -0.91 -1.74 5.62
C THR A 53 -0.37 -0.80 6.70
N ALA A 54 0.01 0.42 6.32
CA ALA A 54 0.58 1.39 7.25
C ALA A 54 -0.41 1.81 8.34
N VAL A 55 -1.68 2.09 7.97
CA VAL A 55 -2.69 2.53 8.95
C VAL A 55 -3.09 1.41 9.90
N GLN A 56 -3.23 0.17 9.43
CA GLN A 56 -3.52 -0.96 10.33
C GLN A 56 -2.35 -1.25 11.27
N ALA A 57 -1.11 -1.15 10.78
CA ALA A 57 0.09 -1.34 11.60
C ALA A 57 0.24 -0.22 12.64
N ALA A 58 -0.05 1.03 12.27
CA ALA A 58 0.07 2.17 13.17
C ALA A 58 -1.00 2.19 14.27
N THR A 59 -2.23 1.76 13.96
CA THR A 59 -3.33 1.78 14.94
C THR A 59 -3.50 0.49 15.72
N GLY A 60 -2.94 -0.62 15.22
CA GLY A 60 -3.25 -1.97 15.73
C GLY A 60 -4.68 -2.44 15.39
N ILE A 61 -5.48 -1.63 14.70
CA ILE A 61 -6.84 -1.99 14.27
C ILE A 61 -6.73 -2.69 12.93
N THR A 62 -7.06 -3.98 12.89
CA THR A 62 -6.92 -4.84 11.71
C THR A 62 -8.28 -5.22 11.14
N THR A 63 -8.32 -5.62 9.86
CA THR A 63 -9.54 -6.18 9.26
C THR A 63 -9.21 -7.13 8.12
N ALA A 64 -10.00 -8.20 7.99
CA ALA A 64 -9.96 -9.09 6.84
C ALA A 64 -10.76 -8.58 5.62
N ARG A 65 -11.52 -7.48 5.77
CA ARG A 65 -12.32 -6.93 4.66
C ARG A 65 -11.42 -6.41 3.53
N PRO A 66 -11.80 -6.62 2.25
CA PRO A 66 -11.04 -6.10 1.12
C PRO A 66 -10.81 -4.59 1.22
N VAL A 67 -9.58 -4.14 0.96
CA VAL A 67 -9.15 -2.72 1.10
C VAL A 67 -10.10 -1.74 0.41
N ALA A 68 -10.55 -2.07 -0.80
CA ALA A 68 -11.46 -1.22 -1.58
C ALA A 68 -12.77 -0.89 -0.86
N GLN A 69 -13.24 -1.72 0.08
CA GLN A 69 -14.51 -1.51 0.79
C GLN A 69 -14.42 -0.49 1.93
N TRP A 70 -13.22 -0.12 2.37
CA TRP A 70 -13.05 0.73 3.55
C TRP A 70 -12.05 1.87 3.36
N ILE A 71 -11.05 1.71 2.48
CA ILE A 71 -10.03 2.74 2.27
C ILE A 71 -10.63 4.05 1.73
N GLY A 72 -11.69 3.97 0.93
CA GLY A 72 -12.40 5.14 0.44
C GLY A 72 -12.98 6.00 1.57
N GLY A 73 -13.56 5.36 2.59
CA GLY A 73 -14.07 6.07 3.77
C GLY A 73 -12.95 6.73 4.58
N VAL A 74 -11.77 6.09 4.66
CA VAL A 74 -10.60 6.70 5.31
C VAL A 74 -10.10 7.91 4.53
N LEU A 75 -9.98 7.79 3.20
CA LEU A 75 -9.54 8.87 2.32
C LEU A 75 -10.55 10.04 2.26
N ASP A 76 -11.83 9.77 2.42
CA ASP A 76 -12.87 10.80 2.56
C ASP A 76 -12.64 11.66 3.82
N VAL A 77 -12.41 11.04 4.98
CA VAL A 77 -12.09 11.76 6.22
C VAL A 77 -10.82 12.60 6.06
N VAL A 78 -9.75 12.04 5.49
CA VAL A 78 -8.51 12.78 5.20
C VAL A 78 -8.75 13.96 4.25
N THR A 79 -9.64 13.80 3.27
CA THR A 79 -10.00 14.87 2.34
C THR A 79 -10.69 16.03 3.06
N GLN A 80 -11.65 15.72 3.92
CA GLN A 80 -12.37 16.70 4.73
C GLN A 80 -11.43 17.41 5.72
N GLU A 81 -10.53 16.67 6.38
CA GLU A 81 -9.53 17.25 7.28
C GLU A 81 -8.54 18.16 6.56
N SER A 82 -8.07 17.78 5.37
CA SER A 82 -7.19 18.63 4.57
C SER A 82 -7.89 19.93 4.20
N HIS A 83 -9.16 19.83 3.75
CA HIS A 83 -9.97 20.99 3.42
C HIS A 83 -10.24 21.89 4.64
N ALA A 84 -10.57 21.32 5.80
CA ALA A 84 -10.81 22.08 7.02
C ALA A 84 -9.55 22.79 7.57
N ARG A 85 -8.36 22.37 7.13
CA ARG A 85 -7.07 22.99 7.45
C ARG A 85 -6.60 23.98 6.38
N ASP A 86 -7.40 24.21 5.33
CA ASP A 86 -7.00 24.98 4.15
C ASP A 86 -5.72 24.45 3.47
N GLU A 87 -5.51 23.11 3.54
CA GLU A 87 -4.38 22.40 2.95
C GLU A 87 -4.76 21.75 1.59
N PRO A 88 -3.78 21.54 0.69
CA PRO A 88 -3.99 20.67 -0.47
C PRO A 88 -4.45 19.27 -0.07
N LEU A 89 -5.26 18.63 -0.90
CA LEU A 89 -5.90 17.36 -0.56
C LEU A 89 -4.88 16.22 -0.55
N LEU A 90 -4.45 15.81 0.65
CA LEU A 90 -3.50 14.70 0.83
C LEU A 90 -4.00 13.38 0.24
N SER A 91 -5.31 13.18 0.17
CA SER A 91 -5.92 12.01 -0.47
C SER A 91 -5.55 11.85 -1.94
N SER A 92 -5.17 12.94 -2.64
CA SER A 92 -4.70 12.91 -4.04
C SER A 92 -3.39 12.13 -4.23
N LEU A 93 -2.59 11.96 -3.17
CA LEU A 93 -1.34 11.20 -3.16
C LEU A 93 -1.57 9.68 -3.07
N CYS A 94 -2.78 9.25 -2.69
CA CYS A 94 -3.14 7.85 -2.64
C CYS A 94 -3.78 7.40 -3.96
N VAL A 95 -3.19 6.39 -4.61
CA VAL A 95 -3.61 5.95 -5.94
C VAL A 95 -3.76 4.43 -6.01
N SER A 96 -4.49 3.96 -7.03
CA SER A 96 -4.49 2.56 -7.43
C SER A 96 -3.12 2.12 -7.95
N ILE A 97 -2.93 0.82 -8.16
CA ILE A 97 -1.70 0.29 -8.78
C ILE A 97 -1.52 0.77 -10.22
N GLN A 98 -2.61 1.16 -10.89
CA GLN A 98 -2.65 1.77 -12.22
C GLN A 98 -2.43 3.28 -12.16
N GLY A 99 -2.30 3.87 -10.96
CA GLY A 99 -2.03 5.29 -10.79
C GLY A 99 -3.27 6.19 -10.90
N SER A 100 -4.48 5.64 -10.80
CA SER A 100 -5.72 6.43 -10.79
C SER A 100 -6.26 6.59 -9.37
N VAL A 101 -6.88 7.73 -9.07
CA VAL A 101 -7.60 7.97 -7.80
C VAL A 101 -9.02 7.40 -7.81
N GLY A 102 -9.61 7.21 -8.99
CA GLY A 102 -10.95 6.63 -9.17
C GLY A 102 -12.10 7.50 -8.66
N GLU A 103 -13.30 6.93 -8.69
CA GLU A 103 -14.57 7.63 -8.43
C GLU A 103 -14.72 8.11 -6.98
N GLY A 104 -14.32 7.29 -6.00
CA GLY A 104 -14.43 7.67 -4.58
C GLY A 104 -13.65 8.94 -4.22
N TYR A 105 -12.61 9.29 -4.99
CA TYR A 105 -11.94 10.58 -4.84
C TYR A 105 -12.82 11.75 -5.29
N ALA A 106 -13.51 11.64 -6.44
CA ALA A 106 -14.37 12.68 -6.96
C ALA A 106 -15.52 13.01 -5.99
N GLU A 107 -16.16 11.98 -5.42
CA GLU A 107 -17.19 12.13 -4.40
C GLU A 107 -16.66 12.80 -3.12
N SER A 108 -15.43 12.47 -2.71
CA SER A 108 -14.80 13.08 -1.53
C SER A 108 -14.48 14.56 -1.77
N VAL A 109 -14.01 14.91 -2.97
CA VAL A 109 -13.77 16.30 -3.37
C VAL A 109 -15.08 17.09 -3.42
N GLU A 110 -16.14 16.52 -4.00
CA GLU A 110 -17.47 17.14 -4.02
C GLU A 110 -17.98 17.42 -2.61
N ARG A 111 -17.84 16.46 -1.69
CA ARG A 111 -18.26 16.63 -0.30
C ARG A 111 -17.47 17.73 0.43
N ALA A 112 -16.16 17.81 0.19
CA ALA A 112 -15.31 18.79 0.85
C ALA A 112 -15.46 20.19 0.27
N ARG A 113 -15.49 20.33 -1.07
CA ARG A 113 -15.42 21.62 -1.79
C ARG A 113 -16.71 22.04 -2.48
N GLY A 114 -17.74 21.20 -2.46
CA GLY A 114 -19.04 21.45 -3.08
C GLY A 114 -19.08 21.27 -4.60
N VAL A 115 -17.96 20.91 -5.23
CA VAL A 115 -17.87 20.73 -6.70
C VAL A 115 -17.19 19.41 -7.01
N ARG A 116 -17.86 18.56 -7.78
CA ARG A 116 -17.30 17.31 -8.29
C ARG A 116 -16.40 17.59 -9.50
N PRO A 117 -15.13 17.13 -9.50
CA PRO A 117 -14.27 17.24 -10.66
C PRO A 117 -14.81 16.39 -11.83
N GLU A 118 -14.89 16.97 -13.03
CA GLU A 118 -15.22 16.23 -14.26
C GLU A 118 -14.13 15.21 -14.62
N ASP A 119 -12.87 15.54 -14.33
CA ASP A 119 -11.70 14.68 -14.51
C ASP A 119 -10.97 14.47 -13.17
N PRO A 120 -11.32 13.41 -12.42
CA PRO A 120 -10.77 13.16 -11.10
C PRO A 120 -9.23 12.97 -11.10
N ASP A 121 -8.70 12.31 -12.13
CA ASP A 121 -7.26 12.05 -12.25
C ASP A 121 -6.46 13.29 -12.63
N GLY A 122 -7.05 14.20 -13.43
CA GLY A 122 -6.51 15.51 -13.72
C GLY A 122 -6.47 16.39 -12.48
N HIS A 123 -7.61 16.52 -11.80
CA HIS A 123 -7.71 17.26 -10.54
C HIS A 123 -6.72 16.73 -9.48
N ALA A 124 -6.63 15.40 -9.32
CA ALA A 124 -5.67 14.81 -8.40
C ALA A 124 -4.21 15.09 -8.79
N ALA A 125 -3.89 15.21 -10.08
CA ALA A 125 -2.53 15.56 -10.51
C ALA A 125 -2.15 16.99 -10.09
N GLU A 126 -3.10 17.92 -10.13
CA GLU A 126 -2.94 19.30 -9.68
C GLU A 126 -2.81 19.37 -8.15
N GLU A 127 -3.71 18.69 -7.42
CA GLU A 127 -3.67 18.60 -5.96
C GLU A 127 -2.37 17.96 -5.46
N ARG A 128 -1.86 16.92 -6.13
CA ARG A 128 -0.55 16.34 -5.79
C ARG A 128 0.58 17.36 -5.96
N LEU A 129 0.56 18.15 -7.04
CA LEU A 129 1.55 19.21 -7.22
C LEU A 129 1.44 20.28 -6.15
N ALA A 130 0.21 20.68 -5.80
CA ALA A 130 -0.05 21.60 -4.70
C ALA A 130 0.49 21.05 -3.38
N CYS A 131 0.31 19.75 -3.09
CA CYS A 131 0.93 19.09 -1.93
C CYS A 131 2.45 19.25 -1.96
N TYR A 132 3.12 18.87 -3.05
CA TYR A 132 4.57 18.95 -3.13
C TYR A 132 5.11 20.38 -2.96
N ARG A 133 4.36 21.39 -3.45
CA ARG A 133 4.71 22.80 -3.27
C ARG A 133 4.48 23.27 -1.83
N HIS A 134 3.33 22.92 -1.25
CA HIS A 134 2.94 23.34 0.09
C HIS A 134 3.90 22.80 1.17
N TRP A 135 4.35 21.55 1.04
CA TRP A 135 5.29 20.92 1.97
C TRP A 135 6.74 20.92 1.47
N GLU A 136 7.07 21.77 0.50
CA GLU A 136 8.45 21.98 -0.01
C GLU A 136 9.19 20.67 -0.31
N ALA A 137 8.56 19.81 -1.11
CA ALA A 137 9.01 18.46 -1.34
C ALA A 137 10.47 18.38 -1.81
N VAL A 138 11.22 17.45 -1.25
CA VAL A 138 12.59 17.17 -1.68
C VAL A 138 12.58 16.75 -3.15
N GLY A 139 13.43 17.38 -3.95
CA GLY A 139 13.52 17.15 -5.39
C GLY A 139 12.49 17.92 -6.23
N LEU A 140 11.73 18.86 -5.63
CA LEU A 140 10.88 19.78 -6.38
C LEU A 140 11.75 20.70 -7.26
N PRO A 141 11.47 20.79 -8.58
CA PRO A 141 12.18 21.72 -9.47
C PRO A 141 11.99 23.18 -9.07
N ARG A 142 12.95 24.04 -9.43
CA ARG A 142 12.91 25.49 -9.12
C ARG A 142 11.72 26.23 -9.73
N ASP A 143 11.19 25.75 -10.85
CA ASP A 143 9.97 26.28 -11.48
C ASP A 143 8.67 25.79 -10.78
N GLY A 144 8.80 25.05 -9.69
CA GLY A 144 7.69 24.48 -8.92
C GLY A 144 7.11 23.21 -9.52
N GLY A 145 7.69 22.65 -10.60
CA GLY A 145 7.25 21.41 -11.22
C GLY A 145 5.91 21.48 -11.96
N THR A 146 5.53 20.35 -12.56
CA THR A 146 4.32 20.22 -13.40
C THR A 146 3.40 19.11 -12.87
N PRO A 147 2.07 19.25 -13.00
CA PRO A 147 1.13 18.18 -12.66
C PRO A 147 1.40 16.96 -13.53
N LEU A 148 1.38 15.75 -12.95
CA LEU A 148 1.54 14.52 -13.71
C LEU A 148 0.45 13.52 -13.35
N ARG A 149 -0.26 13.05 -14.39
CA ARG A 149 -1.21 11.96 -14.28
C ARG A 149 -0.45 10.68 -13.95
N THR A 150 -0.88 9.99 -12.90
CA THR A 150 -0.14 8.82 -12.41
C THR A 150 -0.26 7.60 -13.32
N ALA A 151 -1.19 7.61 -14.28
CA ALA A 151 -1.37 6.56 -15.31
C ALA A 151 -0.13 6.24 -16.16
N HIS A 152 0.93 7.08 -16.09
CA HIS A 152 2.20 6.86 -16.78
C HIS A 152 3.39 6.55 -15.87
N PHE A 153 3.19 6.37 -14.56
CA PHE A 153 4.31 6.05 -13.67
C PHE A 153 4.55 4.54 -13.54
N LYS A 154 5.81 4.15 -13.73
CA LYS A 154 6.29 2.87 -13.20
C LYS A 154 6.36 2.99 -11.67
N PRO A 155 5.76 2.06 -10.90
CA PRO A 155 5.84 2.12 -9.45
C PRO A 155 7.30 2.10 -9.00
N ALA A 156 7.64 2.92 -8.00
CA ALA A 156 8.95 2.90 -7.38
C ALA A 156 9.22 1.47 -6.86
N ARG A 157 10.34 0.87 -7.30
CA ARG A 157 10.74 -0.45 -6.79
C ARG A 157 10.95 -0.32 -5.29
N LYS A 158 10.53 -1.34 -4.53
CA LYS A 158 10.88 -1.47 -3.11
C LYS A 158 12.37 -1.16 -2.94
N ALA A 159 12.69 -0.19 -2.09
CA ALA A 159 14.05 -0.06 -1.59
C ALA A 159 14.45 -1.42 -1.01
N PRO A 160 15.64 -1.96 -1.35
CA PRO A 160 16.09 -3.20 -0.73
C PRO A 160 16.12 -2.98 0.77
N ALA A 161 15.47 -3.88 1.52
CA ALA A 161 15.61 -3.91 2.97
C ALA A 161 17.11 -3.99 3.28
N ALA A 162 17.63 -2.98 3.98
CA ALA A 162 18.99 -3.05 4.49
C ALA A 162 19.04 -4.28 5.41
N LYS A 163 19.81 -5.30 5.00
CA LYS A 163 20.09 -6.45 5.87
C LYS A 163 20.84 -5.89 7.09
N PRO A 164 20.39 -6.14 8.33
CA PRO A 164 21.22 -5.85 9.49
C PRO A 164 22.50 -6.70 9.36
N ALA A 165 23.65 -6.03 9.45
CA ALA A 165 24.94 -6.69 9.39
C ALA A 165 25.05 -7.65 10.58
N ALA A 166 24.94 -8.95 10.31
CA ALA A 166 25.22 -9.99 11.29
C ALA A 166 26.66 -9.84 11.77
N ALA A 167 26.82 -9.55 13.06
CA ALA A 167 28.10 -9.53 13.75
C ALA A 167 28.77 -10.90 13.60
N LYS A 168 29.92 -10.94 12.93
CA LYS A 168 30.75 -12.14 12.81
C LYS A 168 31.44 -12.42 14.14
N ARG A 169 30.94 -13.40 14.90
CA ARG A 169 31.76 -14.10 15.90
C ARG A 169 32.55 -15.21 15.20
N ALA A 170 33.87 -15.16 15.35
CA ALA A 170 34.79 -16.19 14.88
C ALA A 170 34.73 -17.44 15.77
N PRO A 171 34.85 -18.66 15.22
CA PRO A 171 35.33 -19.79 15.98
C PRO A 171 36.82 -20.08 15.68
N ALA A 172 37.56 -20.40 16.73
CA ALA A 172 38.94 -20.85 16.67
C ALA A 172 39.07 -22.30 16.15
N ARG A 173 40.30 -22.63 15.73
CA ARG A 173 40.73 -23.66 14.77
C ARG A 173 41.12 -25.02 15.43
N VAL A 174 40.56 -26.14 14.91
CA VAL A 174 41.16 -27.42 14.38
C VAL A 174 42.10 -28.35 15.20
N PRO A 175 42.46 -29.60 14.76
CA PRO A 175 41.79 -30.66 13.93
C PRO A 175 42.00 -32.15 14.39
N GLY A 176 41.33 -33.10 13.72
CA GLY A 176 41.81 -34.48 13.46
C GLY A 176 40.79 -35.59 13.81
N SER A 177 40.67 -36.75 13.16
CA SER A 177 41.08 -37.32 11.86
C SER A 177 40.26 -38.62 11.65
N SER A 178 40.03 -39.01 10.38
CA SER A 178 39.78 -40.39 9.84
C SER A 178 38.38 -41.06 9.87
N ALA A 179 37.69 -41.03 8.71
CA ALA A 179 37.12 -42.09 7.82
C ALA A 179 36.56 -43.46 8.36
N PRO A 180 35.77 -44.29 7.60
CA PRO A 180 35.05 -44.16 6.31
C PRO A 180 33.53 -44.60 6.40
N PRO A 181 32.74 -44.79 5.29
CA PRO A 181 31.28 -44.61 5.28
C PRO A 181 30.45 -45.90 5.51
N ARG A 182 29.21 -45.74 5.98
CA ARG A 182 28.22 -46.83 6.06
C ARG A 182 27.08 -46.61 5.05
N LYS A 183 26.99 -47.53 4.08
CA LYS A 183 25.86 -47.66 3.15
C LYS A 183 24.65 -48.23 3.89
N VAL A 184 23.49 -47.58 3.75
CA VAL A 184 22.18 -48.24 3.91
C VAL A 184 21.24 -47.72 2.83
N ALA A 185 20.51 -48.68 2.24
CA ALA A 185 19.71 -48.63 1.02
C ALA A 185 18.33 -47.93 1.20
N PRO A 186 17.52 -47.78 0.14
CA PRO A 186 16.56 -46.70 -0.05
C PRO A 186 15.23 -46.97 0.66
N SER A 187 14.54 -45.90 1.06
CA SER A 187 13.17 -46.00 1.57
C SER A 187 12.24 -45.05 0.81
N LYS A 188 11.42 -45.69 -0.04
CA LYS A 188 10.01 -45.44 -0.32
C LYS A 188 9.61 -44.06 -0.84
N THR A 189 9.41 -44.07 -2.16
CA THR A 189 8.43 -43.31 -2.96
C THR A 189 7.33 -42.62 -2.15
N ALA A 190 7.36 -41.29 -2.13
CA ALA A 190 6.20 -40.48 -1.76
C ALA A 190 5.47 -40.05 -3.04
N ALA A 191 4.15 -40.17 -3.00
CA ALA A 191 3.21 -39.94 -4.09
C ALA A 191 3.29 -38.50 -4.67
N PRO A 192 2.95 -38.29 -5.95
CA PRO A 192 2.95 -36.97 -6.58
C PRO A 192 1.85 -36.06 -5.99
N ALA A 193 2.21 -34.79 -5.79
CA ALA A 193 1.29 -33.73 -5.37
C ALA A 193 0.17 -33.52 -6.41
N PRO A 194 -1.05 -33.14 -6.00
CA PRO A 194 -2.14 -32.85 -6.94
C PRO A 194 -1.79 -31.69 -7.86
N GLU A 195 -1.93 -31.92 -9.16
CA GLU A 195 -1.69 -30.94 -10.21
C GLU A 195 -2.72 -29.80 -10.12
N GLU A 196 -2.21 -28.61 -9.79
CA GLU A 196 -2.98 -27.37 -9.70
C GLU A 196 -3.41 -26.95 -11.11
N LYS A 197 -4.67 -27.24 -11.45
CA LYS A 197 -5.24 -26.91 -12.78
C LYS A 197 -5.13 -25.40 -13.02
N PRO A 198 -4.47 -24.96 -14.12
CA PRO A 198 -4.32 -23.54 -14.39
C PRO A 198 -5.68 -22.91 -14.66
N ILE A 199 -6.03 -21.89 -13.86
CA ILE A 199 -7.24 -21.09 -14.04
C ILE A 199 -7.09 -20.33 -15.36
N ARG A 200 -7.99 -20.60 -16.31
CA ARG A 200 -8.05 -19.85 -17.57
C ARG A 200 -8.83 -18.56 -17.33
N LEU A 201 -8.30 -17.44 -17.79
CA LEU A 201 -8.95 -16.13 -17.68
C LEU A 201 -9.57 -15.74 -19.03
N CYS A 202 -10.75 -15.12 -18.99
CA CYS A 202 -11.36 -14.53 -20.16
C CYS A 202 -10.45 -13.40 -20.72
N PRO A 203 -10.16 -13.35 -22.02
CA PRO A 203 -9.34 -12.28 -22.60
C PRO A 203 -10.01 -10.91 -22.59
N ASN A 204 -11.33 -10.83 -22.41
CA ASN A 204 -12.10 -9.59 -22.48
C ASN A 204 -12.34 -8.97 -21.09
N CYS A 205 -12.77 -9.77 -20.11
CA CYS A 205 -13.07 -9.29 -18.75
C CYS A 205 -12.14 -9.86 -17.66
N PHE A 206 -11.17 -10.71 -18.01
CA PHE A 206 -10.17 -11.30 -17.10
C PHE A 206 -10.73 -12.09 -15.90
N THR A 207 -12.02 -12.44 -15.92
CA THR A 207 -12.64 -13.36 -14.95
C THR A 207 -12.23 -14.80 -15.24
N ALA A 208 -12.10 -15.62 -14.19
CA ALA A 208 -11.88 -17.06 -14.31
C ALA A 208 -13.02 -17.72 -15.08
N VAL A 209 -12.70 -18.32 -16.24
CA VAL A 209 -13.69 -19.01 -17.08
C VAL A 209 -13.70 -20.52 -16.79
N PRO A 210 -14.86 -21.19 -16.94
CA PRO A 210 -14.93 -22.63 -16.87
C PRO A 210 -14.07 -23.29 -17.97
N ALA A 211 -13.85 -24.60 -17.86
CA ALA A 211 -13.07 -25.35 -18.85
C ALA A 211 -13.63 -25.28 -20.29
N THR A 212 -14.91 -24.89 -20.44
CA THR A 212 -15.58 -24.65 -21.72
C THR A 212 -15.04 -23.44 -22.47
N GLY A 213 -14.37 -22.50 -21.79
CA GLY A 213 -13.76 -21.31 -22.41
C GLY A 213 -14.74 -20.21 -22.80
N ILE A 214 -16.03 -20.37 -22.50
CA ILE A 214 -17.08 -19.37 -22.76
C ILE A 214 -17.28 -18.54 -21.49
N CYS A 215 -17.41 -17.22 -21.65
CA CYS A 215 -17.58 -16.28 -20.55
C CYS A 215 -19.04 -15.81 -20.47
N ASP A 216 -19.72 -16.16 -19.39
CA ASP A 216 -21.14 -15.82 -19.17
C ASP A 216 -21.41 -14.32 -18.92
N TYR A 217 -20.36 -13.49 -18.86
CA TYR A 217 -20.44 -12.05 -18.59
C TYR A 217 -20.17 -11.17 -19.82
N CYS A 218 -19.66 -11.73 -20.92
CA CYS A 218 -19.24 -10.96 -22.11
C CYS A 218 -19.97 -11.42 -23.38
N ASP A 219 -21.19 -11.94 -23.23
CA ASP A 219 -22.05 -12.32 -24.35
C ASP A 219 -22.20 -11.17 -25.38
#